data_AF-A0A7R9J9N9-F1
#
_entry.id   AF-A0A7R9J9N9-F1
#
_cell.length_a   1.000
_cell.length_b   1.000
_cell.length_c   1.000
_cell.angle_alpha   90.00
_cell.angle_beta   90.00
_cell.angle_gamma   90.00
#
_symmetry.space_group_name_H-M   'P 1'
#
loop_
_entity.id
_entity.type
_entity.pdbx_description
1 polymer ?
#
loop_
_entity_poly.entity_id
_entity_poly.type
_entity_poly.pdbx_seq_one_letter_code
_entity_poly.pdbx_strand_id
1 'polypeptide(L)'
;MSRERASRRFYRVESQHDLLSHMDKGQLASLENRWSFEAAWEVANKVGGIYTVIRSKTYVSTEEMGEQYCLLGPYKEQCARIEVEEAEFPPENPLSIAVNKMRQQGFKIHTGTWLVDGNPQVILFDIGSAAWKLDEYKQELWSTCSLGIPHLDIEANDAVILGYQMAHFIAEFRKAAEEYSESPPRIVAHFHEWQAGLGLIALHTRHIDVATVFTTHATLLGRYLCAGNTDFYNNLSKLANALVVLSSTAEDGEIEVLCNPNG
;
A
#
# COMPACT_ATOMS: atom_id res chain seq x y z
N MET A 1 18.34 -9.30 42.15
CA MET A 1 17.17 -9.03 41.28
C MET A 1 17.15 -10.11 40.21
N SER A 2 16.18 -11.01 40.28
CA SER A 2 16.25 -12.37 39.73
C SER A 2 16.09 -12.42 38.20
N ARG A 3 16.70 -13.47 37.67
CA ARG A 3 16.79 -13.97 36.30
C ARG A 3 15.43 -14.43 35.71
N GLU A 4 14.30 -13.93 36.20
CA GLU A 4 12.95 -14.49 35.94
C GLU A 4 12.13 -13.81 34.84
N ARG A 5 12.61 -12.71 34.24
CA ARG A 5 11.82 -11.99 33.22
C ARG A 5 11.90 -12.55 31.80
N ALA A 6 12.66 -13.63 31.55
CA ALA A 6 13.00 -14.04 30.18
C ALA A 6 12.35 -15.35 29.68
N SER A 7 11.42 -16.00 30.41
CA SER A 7 10.98 -17.36 30.04
C SER A 7 9.47 -17.63 30.08
N ARG A 8 8.63 -16.65 29.76
CA ARG A 8 7.20 -16.91 29.47
C ARG A 8 6.78 -16.29 28.15
N ARG A 9 7.10 -16.96 27.04
CA ARG A 9 6.23 -16.90 25.86
C ARG A 9 4.88 -17.45 26.31
N PHE A 10 3.88 -16.58 26.43
CA PHE A 10 2.52 -16.94 26.77
C PHE A 10 1.92 -17.80 25.62
N TYR A 11 2.16 -19.11 25.63
CA TYR A 11 1.40 -20.03 24.79
C TYR A 11 0.06 -20.30 25.47
N ARG A 12 -0.98 -19.56 25.08
CA ARG A 12 -2.36 -20.01 25.26
C ARG A 12 -2.59 -21.11 24.21
N VAL A 13 -2.54 -22.37 24.64
CA VAL A 13 -2.68 -23.55 23.78
C VAL A 13 -4.01 -23.52 23.00
N GLU A 14 -5.08 -22.98 23.58
CA GLU A 14 -6.39 -22.83 22.91
C GLU A 14 -6.37 -21.80 21.77
N SER A 15 -5.61 -20.71 21.89
CA SER A 15 -5.56 -19.66 20.83
C SER A 15 -4.82 -20.10 19.57
N GLN A 16 -4.00 -21.15 19.63
CA GLN A 16 -3.31 -21.65 18.44
C GLN A 16 -4.23 -22.42 17.51
N HIS A 17 -5.25 -23.12 18.04
CA HIS A 17 -6.14 -23.90 17.22
C HIS A 17 -7.04 -23.01 16.34
N ASP A 18 -7.55 -21.90 16.88
CA ASP A 18 -8.34 -20.92 16.13
C ASP A 18 -7.49 -20.22 15.06
N LEU A 19 -6.26 -19.80 15.41
CA LEU A 19 -5.37 -19.15 14.44
C LEU A 19 -4.96 -20.08 13.29
N LEU A 20 -4.72 -21.36 13.57
CA LEU A 20 -4.40 -22.35 12.52
C LEU A 20 -5.59 -22.59 11.59
N SER A 21 -6.82 -22.40 12.05
CA SER A 21 -8.00 -22.54 11.19
C SER A 21 -8.12 -21.44 10.12
N HIS A 22 -7.46 -20.29 10.35
CA HIS A 22 -7.44 -19.15 9.44
C HIS A 22 -6.14 -19.06 8.61
N MET A 23 -5.10 -19.83 8.94
CA MET A 23 -3.86 -19.93 8.15
C MET A 23 -3.96 -21.08 7.14
N ASP A 24 -4.90 -20.94 6.21
CA ASP A 24 -5.24 -21.96 5.21
C ASP A 24 -4.58 -21.74 3.84
N LYS A 25 -3.60 -20.83 3.77
CA LYS A 25 -2.92 -20.40 2.53
C LYS A 25 -3.89 -19.85 1.48
N GLY A 26 -4.91 -19.11 1.92
CA GLY A 26 -5.83 -18.39 1.04
C GLY A 26 -6.96 -19.22 0.48
N GLN A 27 -7.25 -20.41 1.01
CA GLN A 27 -8.35 -21.25 0.52
C GLN A 27 -9.70 -20.56 0.73
N LEU A 28 -9.99 -20.13 1.96
CA LEU A 28 -11.19 -19.35 2.26
C LEU A 28 -11.18 -18.00 1.55
N ALA A 29 -10.02 -17.35 1.43
CA ALA A 29 -9.91 -16.08 0.72
C ALA A 29 -10.30 -16.22 -0.75
N SER A 30 -9.84 -17.28 -1.42
CA SER A 30 -10.18 -17.57 -2.81
C SER A 30 -11.68 -17.88 -2.99
N LEU A 31 -12.26 -18.72 -2.12
CA LEU A 31 -13.68 -19.05 -2.16
C LEU A 31 -14.59 -17.83 -1.96
N GLU A 32 -14.17 -16.88 -1.12
CA GLU A 32 -14.92 -15.66 -0.80
C GLU A 32 -14.54 -14.46 -1.68
N ASN A 33 -13.71 -14.67 -2.71
CA ASN A 33 -13.18 -13.62 -3.59
C ASN A 33 -12.57 -12.44 -2.81
N ARG A 34 -11.83 -12.75 -1.73
CA ARG A 34 -11.14 -11.78 -0.88
C ARG A 34 -9.72 -11.58 -1.35
N TRP A 35 -9.36 -10.33 -1.63
CA TRP A 35 -8.02 -9.93 -2.09
C TRP A 35 -7.41 -8.91 -1.16
N SER A 36 -6.10 -9.02 -0.93
CA SER A 36 -5.33 -8.06 -0.14
C SER A 36 -4.15 -7.53 -0.96
N PHE A 37 -4.19 -6.23 -1.25
CA PHE A 37 -3.08 -5.49 -1.82
C PHE A 37 -2.37 -4.71 -0.74
N GLU A 38 -1.05 -4.86 -0.65
CA GLU A 38 -0.24 -4.08 0.29
C GLU A 38 0.81 -3.28 -0.47
N ALA A 39 0.70 -1.96 -0.36
CA ALA A 39 1.41 -0.99 -1.16
C ALA A 39 2.40 -0.21 -0.32
N ALA A 40 3.67 -0.18 -0.75
CA ALA A 40 4.67 0.66 -0.13
C ALA A 40 5.78 1.03 -1.12
N TRP A 41 6.43 2.17 -0.86
CA TRP A 41 7.62 2.58 -1.59
C TRP A 41 8.79 1.59 -1.45
N GLU A 42 8.83 0.86 -0.34
CA GLU A 42 9.92 -0.05 0.02
C GLU A 42 9.67 -1.53 -0.36
N VAL A 43 8.58 -1.85 -1.07
CA VAL A 43 8.37 -3.20 -1.62
C VAL A 43 9.46 -3.51 -2.64
N ALA A 44 10.25 -4.56 -2.41
CA ALA A 44 11.41 -4.94 -3.23
C ALA A 44 12.41 -3.78 -3.49
N ASN A 45 12.44 -2.79 -2.60
CA ASN A 45 13.25 -1.59 -2.73
C ASN A 45 13.73 -1.13 -1.34
N LYS A 46 14.92 -1.59 -0.93
CA LYS A 46 15.40 -1.33 0.42
C LYS A 46 15.88 0.12 0.60
N VAL A 47 15.07 0.93 1.29
CA VAL A 47 15.40 2.32 1.65
C VAL A 47 15.60 2.47 3.15
N GLY A 48 14.75 1.86 3.97
CA GLY A 48 14.70 2.09 5.41
C GLY A 48 14.03 0.97 6.20
N GLY A 49 13.31 1.35 7.25
CA GLY A 49 12.71 0.42 8.20
C GLY A 49 11.47 -0.30 7.66
N ILE A 50 10.73 0.32 6.74
CA ILE A 50 9.46 -0.21 6.22
C ILE A 50 9.73 -1.48 5.41
N TYR A 51 10.83 -1.51 4.65
CA TYR A 51 11.32 -2.72 3.99
C TYR A 51 11.39 -3.90 4.96
N THR A 52 11.93 -3.69 6.16
CA THR A 52 12.09 -4.76 7.17
C THR A 52 10.75 -5.19 7.74
N VAL A 53 9.84 -4.23 7.98
CA VAL A 53 8.48 -4.52 8.46
C VAL A 53 7.73 -5.38 7.45
N ILE A 54 7.64 -4.95 6.20
CA ILE A 54 6.91 -5.67 5.15
C ILE A 54 7.56 -7.04 4.91
N ARG A 55 8.88 -7.08 4.68
CA ARG A 55 9.62 -8.32 4.41
C ARG A 55 9.43 -9.37 5.50
N SER A 56 9.46 -8.99 6.78
CA SER A 56 9.31 -9.94 7.89
C SER A 56 7.85 -10.36 8.12
N LYS A 57 6.88 -9.51 7.77
CA LYS A 57 5.45 -9.80 7.86
C LYS A 57 4.96 -10.68 6.71
N THR A 58 5.59 -10.60 5.54
CA THR A 58 5.21 -11.34 4.34
C THR A 58 4.91 -12.82 4.61
N TYR A 59 5.76 -13.52 5.38
CA TYR A 59 5.57 -14.93 5.69
C TYR A 59 4.18 -15.24 6.27
N VAL A 60 3.75 -14.50 7.30
CA VAL A 60 2.45 -14.73 7.92
C VAL A 60 1.31 -14.31 6.98
N SER A 61 1.50 -13.23 6.21
CA SER A 61 0.50 -12.78 5.23
C SER A 61 0.25 -13.82 4.13
N THR A 62 1.30 -14.49 3.64
CA THR A 62 1.16 -15.56 2.65
C THR A 62 0.62 -16.86 3.25
N GLU A 63 0.91 -17.17 4.51
CA GLU A 63 0.32 -18.34 5.19
C GLU A 63 -1.19 -18.16 5.43
N GLU A 64 -1.66 -16.92 5.58
CA GLU A 64 -3.09 -16.60 5.69
C GLU A 64 -3.78 -16.50 4.32
N MET A 65 -3.23 -15.71 3.40
CA MET A 65 -3.92 -15.30 2.17
C MET A 65 -3.42 -15.99 0.90
N GLY A 66 -2.28 -16.68 0.93
CA GLY A 66 -1.72 -17.37 -0.24
C GLY A 66 -1.61 -16.46 -1.47
N GLU A 67 -2.15 -16.92 -2.61
CA GLU A 67 -2.17 -16.19 -3.90
C GLU A 67 -3.18 -15.02 -3.93
N GLN A 68 -3.95 -14.82 -2.85
CA GLN A 68 -4.87 -13.69 -2.71
C GLN A 68 -4.19 -12.44 -2.11
N TYR A 69 -2.88 -12.53 -1.81
CA TYR A 69 -2.06 -11.46 -1.29
C TYR A 69 -1.00 -11.02 -2.28
N CYS A 70 -1.02 -9.74 -2.64
CA CYS A 70 -0.09 -9.15 -3.61
C CYS A 70 0.49 -7.84 -3.10
N LEU A 71 1.80 -7.67 -3.25
CA LEU A 71 2.49 -6.43 -2.89
C LEU A 71 2.63 -5.51 -4.10
N LEU A 72 2.42 -4.21 -3.88
CA LEU A 72 2.53 -3.16 -4.88
C LEU A 72 3.70 -2.22 -4.54
N GLY A 73 4.56 -1.94 -5.52
CA GLY A 73 5.73 -1.09 -5.29
C GLY A 73 6.30 -0.43 -6.54
N PRO A 74 7.28 0.46 -6.39
CA PRO A 74 7.99 1.03 -7.53
C PRO A 74 8.98 0.02 -8.11
N TYR A 75 9.07 -0.05 -9.44
CA TYR A 75 10.12 -0.81 -10.11
C TYR A 75 11.45 -0.05 -10.03
N LYS A 76 12.42 -0.63 -9.34
CA LYS A 76 13.82 -0.16 -9.31
C LYS A 76 14.71 -1.30 -9.79
N GLU A 77 15.14 -1.23 -11.06
CA GLU A 77 15.88 -2.30 -11.75
C GLU A 77 17.05 -2.88 -10.92
N GLN A 78 17.83 -2.02 -10.26
CA GLN A 78 18.97 -2.44 -9.45
C GLN A 78 18.58 -3.36 -8.29
N CYS A 79 17.43 -3.13 -7.67
CA CYS A 79 16.91 -3.95 -6.57
C CYS A 79 16.15 -5.16 -7.09
N ALA A 80 15.26 -4.94 -8.07
CA ALA A 80 14.39 -5.98 -8.64
C ALA A 80 15.19 -7.16 -9.22
N ARG A 81 16.33 -6.90 -9.90
CA ARG A 81 17.19 -7.96 -10.46
C ARG A 81 17.77 -8.93 -9.43
N ILE A 82 17.83 -8.54 -8.16
CA ILE A 82 18.44 -9.34 -7.08
C ILE A 82 17.34 -9.96 -6.21
N GLU A 83 16.27 -9.20 -5.97
CA GLU A 83 15.24 -9.57 -5.00
C GLU A 83 14.02 -10.21 -5.64
N VAL A 84 13.77 -10.04 -6.94
CA VAL A 84 12.52 -10.50 -7.59
C VAL A 84 12.83 -11.52 -8.68
N GLU A 85 12.14 -12.65 -8.61
CA GLU A 85 12.03 -13.57 -9.74
C GLU A 85 10.89 -13.11 -10.64
N GLU A 86 11.24 -12.55 -11.80
CA GLU A 86 10.25 -12.08 -12.77
C GLU A 86 9.43 -13.26 -13.33
N ALA A 87 8.11 -13.15 -13.23
CA ALA A 87 7.18 -14.16 -13.70
C ALA A 87 5.85 -13.52 -14.07
N GLU A 88 5.19 -14.06 -15.10
CA GLU A 88 3.83 -13.65 -15.45
C GLU A 88 2.82 -14.40 -14.59
N PHE A 89 1.70 -13.75 -14.26
CA PHE A 89 0.59 -14.41 -13.59
C PHE A 89 -0.10 -15.42 -14.52
N PRO A 90 -0.76 -16.46 -13.97
CA PRO A 90 -1.50 -17.42 -14.79
C PRO A 90 -2.46 -16.74 -15.76
N PRO A 91 -2.61 -17.25 -16.99
CA PRO A 91 -3.64 -16.79 -17.92
C PRO A 91 -5.01 -16.82 -17.23
N GLU A 92 -5.87 -15.86 -17.55
CA GLU A 92 -7.22 -15.71 -16.98
C GLU A 92 -7.29 -15.31 -15.49
N ASN A 93 -6.16 -15.22 -14.78
CA ASN A 93 -6.14 -14.64 -13.43
C ASN A 93 -6.48 -13.12 -13.50
N PRO A 94 -7.31 -12.58 -12.59
CA PRO A 94 -7.64 -11.15 -12.56
C PRO A 94 -6.43 -10.22 -12.50
N LEU A 95 -5.35 -10.63 -11.82
CA LEU A 95 -4.07 -9.92 -11.79
C LEU A 95 -3.47 -9.81 -13.19
N SER A 96 -3.45 -10.92 -13.96
CA SER A 96 -2.94 -10.96 -15.32
C SER A 96 -3.74 -10.05 -16.25
N ILE A 97 -5.08 -10.10 -16.15
CA ILE A 97 -5.99 -9.27 -16.95
C ILE A 97 -5.73 -7.78 -16.67
N ALA A 98 -5.68 -7.39 -15.39
CA ALA A 98 -5.46 -6.00 -14.99
C ALA A 98 -4.09 -5.48 -15.41
N VAL A 99 -3.02 -6.26 -15.19
CA VAL A 99 -1.66 -5.91 -15.63
C VAL A 99 -1.61 -5.73 -17.16
N ASN A 100 -2.24 -6.63 -17.92
CA ASN A 100 -2.24 -6.53 -19.37
C ASN A 100 -3.05 -5.33 -19.88
N LYS A 101 -4.17 -4.97 -19.25
CA LYS A 101 -4.91 -3.74 -19.56
C LYS A 101 -4.07 -2.49 -19.29
N MET A 102 -3.30 -2.45 -18.21
CA MET A 102 -2.37 -1.36 -17.92
C MET A 102 -1.26 -1.29 -18.99
N ARG A 103 -0.66 -2.43 -19.35
CA ARG A 103 0.37 -2.51 -20.40
C ARG A 103 -0.14 -2.05 -21.76
N GLN A 104 -1.38 -2.37 -22.12
CA GLN A 104 -2.03 -1.91 -23.36
C GLN A 104 -2.21 -0.39 -23.41
N GLN A 105 -2.31 0.28 -22.25
CA GLN A 105 -2.39 1.74 -22.15
C GLN A 105 -1.02 2.43 -22.18
N GLY A 106 0.07 1.65 -22.31
CA GLY A 106 1.44 2.15 -22.41
C GLY A 106 2.21 2.19 -21.09
N PHE A 107 1.64 1.74 -19.98
CA PHE A 107 2.36 1.62 -18.71
C PHE A 107 3.30 0.41 -18.74
N LYS A 108 4.50 0.56 -18.16
CA LYS A 108 5.41 -0.57 -17.97
C LYS A 108 5.25 -1.11 -16.55
N ILE A 109 4.86 -2.38 -16.46
CA ILE A 109 4.61 -3.07 -15.20
C ILE A 109 5.34 -4.41 -15.23
N HIS A 110 6.10 -4.64 -14.17
CA HIS A 110 6.85 -5.87 -13.92
C HIS A 110 6.12 -6.71 -12.88
N THR A 111 5.98 -7.99 -13.14
CA THR A 111 5.31 -8.94 -12.24
C THR A 111 6.28 -10.02 -11.84
N GLY A 112 6.07 -10.62 -10.68
CA GLY A 112 6.90 -11.73 -10.24
C GLY A 112 6.68 -12.11 -8.79
N THR A 113 7.70 -12.72 -8.22
CA THR A 113 7.72 -13.19 -6.85
C THR A 113 8.89 -12.57 -6.10
N TRP A 114 8.64 -11.98 -4.93
CA TRP A 114 9.72 -11.44 -4.10
C TRP A 114 10.41 -12.58 -3.34
N LEU A 115 11.73 -12.68 -3.50
CA LEU A 115 12.59 -13.74 -2.94
C LEU A 115 12.86 -13.51 -1.45
N VAL A 116 11.79 -13.60 -0.65
CA VAL A 116 11.79 -13.47 0.81
C VAL A 116 10.94 -14.58 1.43
N ASP A 117 10.99 -14.74 2.75
CA ASP A 117 10.17 -15.74 3.44
C ASP A 117 8.68 -15.51 3.14
N GLY A 118 8.03 -16.53 2.57
CA GLY A 118 6.64 -16.48 2.10
C GLY A 118 6.47 -16.41 0.58
N ASN A 119 7.49 -15.95 -0.17
CA ASN A 119 7.46 -15.82 -1.63
C ASN A 119 6.17 -15.15 -2.16
N PRO A 120 5.87 -13.90 -1.75
CA PRO A 120 4.64 -13.23 -2.14
C PRO A 120 4.70 -12.80 -3.60
N GLN A 121 3.52 -12.73 -4.22
CA GLN A 121 3.35 -12.11 -5.53
C GLN A 121 3.58 -10.61 -5.43
N VAL A 122 4.27 -10.04 -6.41
CA VAL A 122 4.56 -8.61 -6.48
C VAL A 122 4.24 -8.02 -7.85
N ILE A 123 3.78 -6.77 -7.84
CA ILE A 123 3.55 -5.94 -9.01
C ILE A 123 4.34 -4.64 -8.82
N LEU A 124 5.30 -4.42 -9.71
CA LEU A 124 6.22 -3.29 -9.67
C LEU A 124 5.97 -2.34 -10.84
N PHE A 125 5.72 -1.08 -10.53
CA PHE A 125 5.37 -0.04 -11.50
C PHE A 125 6.59 0.77 -11.91
N ASP A 126 6.89 0.82 -13.21
CA ASP A 126 7.91 1.74 -13.73
C ASP A 126 7.34 3.17 -13.76
N ILE A 127 7.79 3.98 -12.81
CA ILE A 127 7.40 5.39 -12.67
C ILE A 127 7.74 6.19 -13.92
N GLY A 128 8.90 5.94 -14.54
CA GLY A 128 9.36 6.67 -15.72
C GLY A 128 8.44 6.46 -16.92
N SER A 129 7.84 5.26 -17.04
CA SER A 129 6.88 4.95 -18.10
C SER A 129 5.60 5.78 -18.06
N ALA A 130 5.25 6.32 -16.88
CA ALA A 130 4.03 7.09 -16.64
C ALA A 130 4.27 8.60 -16.49
N ALA A 131 5.50 9.09 -16.70
CA ALA A 131 5.84 10.50 -16.53
C ALA A 131 4.99 11.45 -17.39
N TRP A 132 4.53 10.99 -18.56
CA TRP A 132 3.65 11.74 -19.46
C TRP A 132 2.25 12.05 -18.88
N LYS A 133 1.84 11.32 -17.82
CA LYS A 133 0.58 11.55 -17.10
C LYS A 133 0.72 12.48 -15.88
N LEU A 134 1.94 12.87 -15.51
CA LEU A 134 2.19 13.59 -14.24
C LEU A 134 1.35 14.87 -14.12
N ASP A 135 1.30 15.69 -15.16
CA ASP A 135 0.56 16.96 -15.11
C ASP A 135 -0.95 16.74 -14.97
N GLU A 136 -1.50 15.70 -15.61
CA GLU A 136 -2.90 15.29 -15.46
C GLU A 136 -3.19 14.87 -14.02
N TYR A 137 -2.33 14.03 -13.43
CA TYR A 137 -2.50 13.56 -12.04
C TYR A 137 -2.34 14.69 -11.02
N LYS A 138 -1.43 15.64 -11.23
CA LYS A 138 -1.32 16.84 -10.39
C LYS A 138 -2.56 17.71 -10.47
N GLN A 139 -3.10 17.88 -11.68
CA GLN A 139 -4.31 18.67 -11.88
C GLN A 139 -5.51 18.01 -11.20
N GLU A 140 -5.66 16.69 -11.31
CA GLU A 140 -6.70 15.92 -10.64
C GLU A 140 -6.56 16.01 -9.12
N LEU A 141 -5.34 15.87 -8.59
CA LEU A 141 -5.07 15.97 -7.15
C LEU A 141 -5.40 17.37 -6.59
N TRP A 142 -5.10 18.42 -7.35
CA TRP A 142 -5.46 19.78 -7.00
C TRP A 142 -6.97 20.01 -7.04
N SER A 143 -7.65 19.57 -8.11
CA SER A 143 -9.09 19.81 -8.26
C SER A 143 -9.94 19.04 -7.25
N THR A 144 -9.49 17.87 -6.82
CA THR A 144 -10.22 17.00 -5.89
C THR A 144 -9.91 17.30 -4.43
N CYS A 145 -8.64 17.53 -4.09
CA CYS A 145 -8.17 17.62 -2.70
C CYS A 145 -7.53 18.96 -2.35
N SER A 146 -7.37 19.90 -3.30
CA SER A 146 -6.61 21.14 -3.12
C SER A 146 -5.15 20.90 -2.67
N LEU A 147 -4.57 19.77 -3.10
CA LEU A 147 -3.19 19.38 -2.78
C LEU A 147 -2.25 19.70 -3.96
N GLY A 148 -1.37 20.68 -3.76
CA GLY A 148 -0.39 21.11 -4.76
C GLY A 148 0.96 20.39 -4.59
N ILE A 149 1.59 20.00 -5.71
CA ILE A 149 2.89 19.32 -5.72
C ILE A 149 3.94 20.19 -6.42
N PRO A 150 4.98 20.68 -5.72
CA PRO A 150 6.03 21.50 -6.31
C PRO A 150 6.69 20.82 -7.52
N HIS A 151 6.96 21.57 -8.59
CA HIS A 151 7.52 20.99 -9.82
C HIS A 151 8.90 20.37 -9.63
N LEU A 152 9.75 20.97 -8.78
CA LEU A 152 11.13 20.53 -8.56
C LEU A 152 11.26 19.38 -7.55
N ASP A 153 10.16 18.98 -6.91
CA ASP A 153 10.18 17.89 -5.93
C ASP A 153 10.01 16.54 -6.63
N ILE A 154 11.15 15.91 -6.94
CA ILE A 154 11.20 14.63 -7.65
C ILE A 154 10.53 13.53 -6.83
N GLU A 155 10.71 13.50 -5.51
CA GLU A 155 10.15 12.46 -4.65
C GLU A 155 8.62 12.55 -4.62
N ALA A 156 8.08 13.76 -4.46
CA ALA A 156 6.65 13.98 -4.51
C ALA A 156 6.07 13.69 -5.90
N ASN A 157 6.76 14.06 -6.98
CA ASN A 157 6.34 13.73 -8.34
C ASN A 157 6.28 12.21 -8.59
N ASP A 158 7.32 11.49 -8.16
CA ASP A 158 7.38 10.04 -8.29
C ASP A 158 6.27 9.36 -7.45
N ALA A 159 6.02 9.85 -6.23
CA ALA A 159 4.95 9.37 -5.37
C ALA A 159 3.57 9.57 -6.00
N VAL A 160 3.32 10.71 -6.67
CA VAL A 160 2.06 10.96 -7.40
C VAL A 160 1.89 9.92 -8.49
N ILE A 161 2.91 9.75 -9.34
CA ILE A 161 2.84 8.80 -10.45
C ILE A 161 2.62 7.38 -9.95
N LEU A 162 3.36 6.95 -8.92
CA LEU A 162 3.21 5.63 -8.32
C LEU A 162 1.80 5.44 -7.74
N GLY A 163 1.33 6.38 -6.93
CA GLY A 163 0.00 6.36 -6.31
C GLY A 163 -1.11 6.19 -7.34
N TYR A 164 -1.09 7.02 -8.39
CA TYR A 164 -2.10 6.98 -9.44
C TYR A 164 -2.01 5.71 -10.31
N GLN A 165 -0.82 5.17 -10.57
CA GLN A 165 -0.68 3.88 -11.25
C GLN A 165 -1.24 2.72 -10.41
N MET A 166 -0.98 2.70 -9.10
CA MET A 166 -1.53 1.69 -8.19
C MET A 166 -3.06 1.78 -8.12
N ALA A 167 -3.63 2.99 -7.99
CA ALA A 167 -5.07 3.19 -7.97
C ALA A 167 -5.73 2.76 -9.30
N HIS A 168 -5.11 3.09 -10.44
CA HIS A 168 -5.59 2.69 -11.76
C HIS A 168 -5.54 1.18 -11.96
N PHE A 169 -4.45 0.53 -11.53
CA PHE A 169 -4.34 -0.92 -11.51
C PHE A 169 -5.44 -1.57 -10.66
N ILE A 170 -5.65 -1.10 -9.42
CA ILE A 170 -6.68 -1.64 -8.52
C ILE A 170 -8.08 -1.46 -9.13
N ALA A 171 -8.35 -0.35 -9.83
CA ALA A 171 -9.60 -0.14 -10.53
C ALA A 171 -9.82 -1.14 -11.69
N GLU A 172 -8.79 -1.42 -12.49
CA GLU A 172 -8.88 -2.44 -13.54
C GLU A 172 -8.94 -3.86 -12.98
N PHE A 173 -8.23 -4.11 -11.88
CA PHE A 173 -8.29 -5.37 -11.14
C PHE A 173 -9.68 -5.64 -10.60
N ARG A 174 -10.34 -4.64 -9.99
CA ARG A 174 -11.70 -4.79 -9.49
C ARG A 174 -12.65 -5.28 -10.59
N LYS A 175 -12.63 -4.63 -11.77
CA LYS A 175 -13.44 -5.05 -12.92
C LYS A 175 -13.14 -6.48 -13.34
N ALA A 176 -11.85 -6.84 -13.42
CA ALA A 176 -11.45 -8.20 -13.78
C ALA A 176 -11.89 -9.24 -12.73
N ALA A 177 -11.85 -8.89 -11.44
CA ALA A 177 -12.24 -9.76 -10.34
C ALA A 177 -13.77 -9.94 -10.23
N GLU A 178 -14.56 -8.94 -10.64
CA GLU A 178 -16.02 -9.04 -10.80
C GLU A 178 -16.40 -10.02 -11.91
N GLU A 179 -15.64 -10.08 -13.01
CA GLU A 179 -15.89 -11.01 -14.11
C GLU A 179 -15.40 -12.45 -13.82
N TYR A 180 -14.47 -12.60 -12.88
CA TYR A 180 -13.80 -13.87 -12.58
C TYR A 180 -14.57 -14.80 -11.64
N SER A 181 -15.44 -14.27 -10.78
CA SER A 181 -16.19 -15.03 -9.78
C SER A 181 -17.64 -14.58 -9.72
N GLU A 182 -18.56 -15.49 -9.43
CA GLU A 182 -19.98 -15.16 -9.19
C GLU A 182 -20.17 -14.32 -7.91
N SER A 183 -19.22 -14.40 -6.99
CA SER A 183 -19.23 -13.61 -5.75
C SER A 183 -18.55 -12.26 -5.95
N PRO A 184 -19.11 -11.16 -5.42
CA PRO A 184 -18.52 -9.83 -5.58
C PRO A 184 -17.14 -9.78 -4.90
N PRO A 185 -16.13 -9.17 -5.54
CA PRO A 185 -14.78 -9.13 -5.00
C PRO A 185 -14.71 -8.24 -3.76
N ARG A 186 -14.03 -8.73 -2.73
CA ARG A 186 -13.78 -8.04 -1.46
C ARG A 186 -12.32 -7.66 -1.40
N ILE A 187 -12.02 -6.44 -1.81
CA ILE A 187 -10.64 -5.99 -2.00
C ILE A 187 -10.25 -5.06 -0.85
N VAL A 188 -9.11 -5.35 -0.21
CA VAL A 188 -8.46 -4.46 0.77
C VAL A 188 -7.17 -3.93 0.14
N ALA A 189 -6.98 -2.61 0.18
CA ALA A 189 -5.75 -1.94 -0.26
C ALA A 189 -5.09 -1.22 0.93
N HIS A 190 -3.96 -1.75 1.38
CA HIS A 190 -3.22 -1.28 2.55
C HIS A 190 -1.99 -0.49 2.12
N PHE A 191 -1.96 0.82 2.40
CA PHE A 191 -0.89 1.72 2.02
C PHE A 191 0.00 2.08 3.22
N HIS A 192 1.32 1.95 3.03
CA HIS A 192 2.33 2.32 4.02
C HIS A 192 3.03 3.63 3.66
N GLU A 193 3.00 4.55 4.62
CA GLU A 193 3.57 5.91 4.51
C GLU A 193 2.99 6.79 3.39
N TRP A 194 3.29 8.08 3.49
CA TRP A 194 2.77 9.11 2.59
C TRP A 194 3.10 8.88 1.11
N GLN A 195 4.27 8.27 0.80
CA GLN A 195 4.71 8.00 -0.57
C GLN A 195 3.74 7.07 -1.32
N ALA A 196 3.19 6.06 -0.64
CA ALA A 196 2.17 5.18 -1.23
C ALA A 196 0.75 5.74 -1.00
N GLY A 197 0.55 6.57 0.03
CA GLY A 197 -0.74 7.14 0.42
C GLY A 197 -1.46 7.94 -0.67
N LEU A 198 -0.76 8.46 -1.68
CA LEU A 198 -1.41 9.12 -2.82
C LEU A 198 -2.29 8.15 -3.64
N GLY A 199 -1.97 6.85 -3.63
CA GLY A 199 -2.85 5.84 -4.23
C GLY A 199 -4.15 5.66 -3.46
N LEU A 200 -4.12 5.76 -2.13
CA LEU A 200 -5.32 5.75 -1.29
C LEU A 200 -6.22 6.94 -1.61
N ILE A 201 -5.63 8.15 -1.70
CA ILE A 201 -6.38 9.36 -2.06
C ILE A 201 -7.04 9.16 -3.43
N ALA A 202 -6.29 8.71 -4.43
CA ALA A 202 -6.81 8.49 -5.77
C ALA A 202 -7.92 7.42 -5.82
N LEU A 203 -7.83 6.33 -5.04
CA LEU A 203 -8.90 5.34 -4.94
C LEU A 203 -10.18 5.96 -4.38
N HIS A 204 -10.05 6.78 -3.34
CA HIS A 204 -11.18 7.41 -2.68
C HIS A 204 -11.83 8.48 -3.58
N THR A 205 -11.05 9.40 -4.15
CA THR A 205 -11.57 10.49 -4.99
C THR A 205 -12.17 9.99 -6.31
N ARG A 206 -11.72 8.83 -6.80
CA ARG A 206 -12.31 8.15 -7.97
C ARG A 206 -13.48 7.23 -7.62
N HIS A 207 -13.88 7.16 -6.34
CA HIS A 207 -14.97 6.32 -5.86
C HIS A 207 -14.83 4.85 -6.26
N ILE A 208 -13.61 4.30 -6.17
CA ILE A 208 -13.37 2.88 -6.43
C ILE A 208 -13.82 2.09 -5.20
N ASP A 209 -14.74 1.14 -5.40
CA ASP A 209 -15.30 0.30 -4.34
C ASP A 209 -14.26 -0.73 -3.84
N VAL A 210 -13.39 -0.28 -2.93
CA VAL A 210 -12.38 -1.08 -2.22
C VAL A 210 -12.24 -0.58 -0.80
N ALA A 211 -11.99 -1.49 0.15
CA ALA A 211 -11.61 -1.10 1.49
C ALA A 211 -10.15 -0.59 1.49
N THR A 212 -9.89 0.52 2.16
CA THR A 212 -8.54 1.10 2.24
C THR A 212 -8.03 1.14 3.67
N VAL A 213 -6.74 0.88 3.85
CA VAL A 213 -6.05 0.96 5.15
C VAL A 213 -4.82 1.83 4.97
N PHE A 214 -4.57 2.76 5.89
CA PHE A 214 -3.36 3.56 5.92
C PHE A 214 -2.54 3.26 7.17
N THR A 215 -1.23 3.11 7.03
CA THR A 215 -0.31 2.97 8.16
C THR A 215 0.88 3.89 8.01
N THR A 216 0.99 4.84 8.93
CA THR A 216 2.19 5.65 9.12
C THR A 216 3.09 5.01 10.17
N HIS A 217 4.37 4.87 9.84
CA HIS A 217 5.44 4.36 10.71
C HIS A 217 6.09 5.51 11.48
N ALA A 218 6.07 6.72 10.93
CA ALA A 218 6.46 7.95 11.62
C ALA A 218 5.77 9.17 11.00
N THR A 219 5.40 10.15 11.82
CA THR A 219 4.87 11.42 11.30
C THR A 219 6.01 12.32 10.81
N LEU A 220 5.86 12.89 9.61
CA LEU A 220 6.83 13.85 9.03
C LEU A 220 7.11 15.00 10.02
N LEU A 221 6.05 15.61 10.55
CA LEU A 221 6.16 16.70 11.52
C LEU A 221 6.91 16.28 12.79
N GLY A 222 6.64 15.08 13.31
CA GLY A 222 7.32 14.56 14.50
C GLY A 222 8.83 14.43 14.29
N ARG A 223 9.27 13.98 13.10
CA ARG A 223 10.71 13.88 12.77
C ARG A 223 11.38 15.25 12.72
N TYR A 224 10.76 16.24 12.08
CA TYR A 224 11.34 17.57 11.96
C TYR A 224 11.40 18.32 13.29
N LEU A 225 10.33 18.25 14.11
CA LEU A 225 10.27 18.98 15.37
C LEU A 225 11.18 18.39 16.46
N CYS A 226 11.30 17.06 16.52
CA CYS A 226 12.21 16.41 17.46
C CYS A 226 13.68 16.69 17.14
N ALA A 227 14.04 16.87 15.86
CA ALA A 227 15.39 17.25 15.47
C ALA A 227 15.75 18.70 15.87
N GLY A 228 14.74 19.57 16.03
CA GLY A 228 14.89 20.98 16.42
C GLY A 228 15.07 21.25 17.92
N ASN A 229 15.25 20.22 18.75
CA ASN A 229 15.39 20.32 20.22
C ASN A 229 14.21 21.06 20.91
N THR A 230 13.01 20.93 20.33
CA THR A 230 11.77 21.48 20.90
C THR A 230 11.08 20.45 21.80
N ASP A 231 10.46 20.91 22.89
CA ASP A 231 9.67 20.07 23.78
C ASP A 231 8.35 19.67 23.10
N PHE A 232 8.45 18.65 22.26
CA PHE A 232 7.44 18.25 21.28
C PHE A 232 6.15 17.76 21.94
N TYR A 233 6.25 16.80 22.87
CA TYR A 233 5.08 16.17 23.48
C TYR A 233 4.25 17.16 24.32
N ASN A 234 4.88 18.17 24.93
CA ASN A 234 4.18 19.19 25.72
C ASN A 234 3.53 20.30 24.87
N ASN A 235 3.83 20.39 23.57
CA ASN A 235 3.29 21.41 22.67
C ASN A 235 2.46 20.84 21.50
N LEU A 236 2.19 19.53 21.49
CA LEU A 236 1.48 18.84 20.41
C LEU A 236 0.09 19.46 20.12
N SER A 237 -0.66 19.83 21.16
CA SER A 237 -1.99 20.45 21.02
C SER A 237 -1.96 21.83 20.35
N LYS A 238 -0.81 22.53 20.38
CA LYS A 238 -0.64 23.83 19.69
C LYS A 238 -0.30 23.66 18.21
N LEU A 239 0.12 22.46 17.80
CA LEU A 239 0.58 22.13 16.45
C LEU A 239 -0.45 21.31 15.66
N ALA A 240 -1.41 20.68 16.35
CA ALA A 240 -2.45 19.85 15.74
C ALA A 240 -3.28 20.57 14.66
N ASN A 241 -3.41 21.91 14.75
CA ASN A 241 -4.14 22.71 13.76
C ASN A 241 -3.40 22.92 12.42
N ALA A 242 -2.17 22.41 12.28
CA ALA A 242 -1.37 22.47 11.05
C ALA A 242 -1.17 21.09 10.40
N LEU A 243 -1.84 20.05 10.92
CA LEU A 243 -1.64 18.66 10.49
C LEU A 243 -2.76 18.25 9.54
N VAL A 244 -2.42 17.94 8.28
CA VAL A 244 -3.33 17.18 7.40
C VAL A 244 -3.30 15.74 7.88
N VAL A 245 -4.31 15.34 8.65
CA VAL A 245 -4.52 13.95 9.06
C VAL A 245 -5.43 13.30 8.03
N LEU A 246 -4.90 12.34 7.26
CA LEU A 246 -5.74 11.45 6.46
C LEU A 246 -6.30 10.37 7.39
N SER A 247 -7.44 10.63 8.03
CA SER A 247 -8.24 9.59 8.68
C SER A 247 -9.49 9.32 7.86
N SER A 248 -9.62 8.09 7.38
CA SER A 248 -10.88 7.56 6.85
C SER A 248 -11.54 6.75 7.96
N THR A 249 -12.67 7.23 8.50
CA THR A 249 -13.54 6.42 9.36
C THR A 249 -14.67 5.85 8.52
N ALA A 250 -14.89 4.55 8.63
CA ALA A 250 -15.78 3.77 7.77
C ALA A 250 -17.30 4.09 7.87
N GLU A 251 -17.70 5.08 8.67
CA GLU A 251 -19.14 5.36 8.91
C GLU A 251 -19.69 6.50 8.07
N ASP A 252 -18.87 7.46 7.61
CA ASP A 252 -19.31 8.56 6.75
C ASP A 252 -18.19 8.85 5.75
N GLY A 253 -18.45 8.77 4.45
CA GLY A 253 -17.46 8.92 3.38
C GLY A 253 -16.87 10.33 3.22
N GLU A 254 -16.68 11.08 4.30
CA GLU A 254 -16.02 12.39 4.31
C GLU A 254 -14.54 12.24 4.66
N ILE A 255 -13.67 12.72 3.77
CA ILE A 255 -12.29 13.08 4.16
C ILE A 255 -12.38 14.42 4.89
N GLU A 256 -12.16 14.44 6.21
CA GLU A 256 -11.83 15.69 6.90
C GLU A 256 -10.40 16.13 6.51
N VAL A 257 -10.30 16.82 5.38
CA VAL A 257 -9.11 17.62 5.08
C VAL A 257 -9.23 18.90 5.91
N LEU A 258 -8.66 18.92 7.10
CA LEU A 258 -8.49 20.15 7.89
C LEU A 258 -7.41 21.03 7.22
N CYS A 259 -7.77 21.69 6.13
CA CYS A 259 -7.01 22.80 5.57
C CYS A 259 -7.52 24.11 6.17
N ASN A 260 -6.66 24.82 6.88
CA ASN A 260 -6.94 26.18 7.34
C ASN A 260 -7.11 27.11 6.12
N PRO A 261 -8.24 27.84 5.98
CA PRO A 261 -8.43 28.82 4.91
C PRO A 261 -7.56 30.09 5.08
N ASN A 262 -6.76 30.21 6.14
CA ASN A 262 -5.87 31.34 6.41
C ASN A 262 -4.42 30.88 6.70
N GLY A 263 -3.65 30.58 5.66
CA GLY A 263 -2.21 30.30 5.76
C GLY A 263 -1.59 29.88 4.45
#